data_AF-A0A8T2N045-F1
#
_entry.id   AF-A0A8T2N045-F1
#
_cell.length_a   1.000
_cell.length_b   1.000
_cell.length_c   1.000
_cell.angle_alpha   90.00
_cell.angle_beta   90.00
_cell.angle_gamma   90.00
#
_symmetry.space_group_name_H-M   'P 1'
#
loop_
_entity.id
_entity.type
_entity.pdbx_description
1 polymer ?
#
loop_
_entity_poly.entity_id
_entity_poly.type
_entity_poly.pdbx_seq_one_letter_code
_entity_poly.pdbx_strand_id
1 'polypeptide(L)'
;MYGAMKEDYEPEEADLPDSSYVCPKTEFSGETDSLFFNDGKRRIDFVLVYEDKNEESEKRYSIKKCKRRREYFEASLTKMGLELEGTRSVLDGKIFVKVHMPWDVLCNYAEVLHIKLPIQPNDLSSSSSTFNCFTKYFYPSQDLIPAEI
;
A
#
# COMPACT_ATOMS: atom_id res chain seq x y z
N MET A 1 13.24 -20.90 -35.47
CA MET A 1 12.01 -21.02 -34.64
C MET A 1 12.46 -20.95 -33.19
N TYR A 2 12.30 -19.80 -32.53
CA TYR A 2 12.56 -19.70 -31.10
C TYR A 2 11.37 -20.34 -30.38
N GLY A 3 11.60 -21.52 -29.80
CA GLY A 3 10.63 -22.18 -28.93
C GLY A 3 10.41 -21.28 -27.72
N ALA A 4 9.17 -20.86 -27.51
CA ALA A 4 8.77 -20.16 -26.31
C ALA A 4 8.87 -21.13 -25.13
N MET A 5 9.98 -21.08 -24.39
CA MET A 5 10.00 -21.52 -23.00
C MET A 5 9.09 -20.56 -22.22
N LYS A 6 7.80 -20.87 -22.16
CA LYS A 6 6.97 -20.44 -21.05
C LYS A 6 7.28 -21.41 -19.91
N GLU A 7 8.31 -21.09 -19.13
CA GLU A 7 8.44 -21.65 -17.80
C GLU A 7 7.27 -21.10 -16.98
N ASP A 8 6.20 -21.89 -16.92
CA ASP A 8 5.21 -21.76 -15.87
C ASP A 8 5.90 -22.08 -14.55
N TYR A 9 6.44 -21.06 -13.88
CA TYR A 9 6.91 -21.17 -12.51
C TYR A 9 5.74 -21.66 -11.64
N GLU A 10 5.76 -22.96 -11.32
CA GLU A 10 4.93 -23.62 -10.33
C GLU A 10 5.74 -23.64 -9.04
N PRO A 11 5.39 -22.82 -8.03
CA PRO A 11 6.09 -22.87 -6.74
C PRO A 11 5.95 -24.29 -6.14
N GLU A 12 6.93 -24.80 -5.42
CA GLU A 12 6.81 -26.09 -4.72
C GLU A 12 6.00 -25.94 -3.41
N GLU A 13 5.51 -27.03 -2.82
CA GLU A 13 4.81 -27.02 -1.51
C GLU A 13 5.68 -26.40 -0.39
N ALA A 14 7.01 -26.44 -0.53
CA ALA A 14 7.96 -25.77 0.36
C ALA A 14 7.96 -24.22 0.24
N ASP A 15 7.33 -23.67 -0.80
CA ASP A 15 7.20 -22.22 -1.03
C ASP A 15 5.88 -21.65 -0.46
N LEU A 16 5.08 -22.46 0.22
CA LEU A 16 3.88 -21.96 0.90
C LEU A 16 4.32 -21.05 2.06
N PRO A 17 3.78 -19.83 2.16
CA PRO A 17 4.15 -18.93 3.23
C PRO A 17 3.72 -19.51 4.58
N ASP A 18 4.57 -19.35 5.59
CA ASP A 18 4.20 -19.67 6.96
C ASP A 18 2.88 -18.97 7.32
N SER A 19 2.00 -19.67 8.03
CA SER A 19 0.63 -19.22 8.33
C SER A 19 0.60 -17.87 9.04
N SER A 20 1.71 -17.48 9.69
CA SER A 20 1.89 -16.17 10.32
C SER A 20 1.93 -14.99 9.33
N TYR A 21 2.21 -15.24 8.04
CA TYR A 21 2.29 -14.24 6.98
C TYR A 21 1.02 -14.16 6.13
N VAL A 22 -0.05 -14.85 6.52
CA VAL A 22 -1.34 -14.78 5.82
C VAL A 22 -2.07 -13.51 6.25
N CYS A 23 -2.52 -12.72 5.27
CA CYS A 23 -3.29 -11.51 5.51
C CYS A 23 -4.57 -11.82 6.33
N PRO A 24 -4.75 -11.25 7.53
CA PRO A 24 -5.95 -11.47 8.33
C PRO A 24 -7.16 -10.87 7.63
N LYS A 25 -8.24 -11.64 7.53
CA LYS A 25 -9.52 -11.19 6.98
C LYS A 25 -10.44 -10.72 8.09
N THR A 26 -10.87 -9.47 8.02
CA THR A 26 -11.78 -8.82 8.97
C THR A 26 -13.09 -8.43 8.28
N GLU A 27 -14.15 -8.29 9.07
CA GLU A 27 -15.40 -7.70 8.61
C GLU A 27 -15.28 -6.17 8.53
N PHE A 28 -16.09 -5.57 7.67
CA PHE A 28 -16.15 -4.11 7.54
C PHE A 28 -16.72 -3.51 8.83
N SER A 29 -16.02 -2.54 9.44
CA SER A 29 -16.41 -1.95 10.73
C SER A 29 -17.66 -1.08 10.67
N GLY A 30 -18.14 -0.72 9.47
CA GLY A 30 -19.28 0.19 9.28
C GLY A 30 -18.89 1.67 9.25
N GLU A 31 -17.63 2.01 9.55
CA GLU A 31 -17.12 3.38 9.46
C GLU A 31 -16.85 3.75 8.00
N THR A 32 -17.55 4.77 7.50
CA THR A 32 -17.57 5.09 6.06
C THR A 32 -16.43 6.00 5.60
N ASP A 33 -15.64 6.58 6.52
CA ASP A 33 -14.64 7.60 6.19
C ASP A 33 -13.36 7.49 7.04
N SER A 34 -12.94 6.26 7.34
CA SER A 34 -11.71 6.02 8.09
C SER A 34 -10.50 5.86 7.16
N LEU A 35 -9.45 6.65 7.38
CA LEU A 35 -8.13 6.50 6.77
C LEU A 35 -7.23 5.52 7.53
N PHE A 36 -7.81 4.76 8.47
CA PHE A 36 -7.10 3.83 9.34
C PHE A 36 -7.61 2.40 9.20
N PHE A 37 -6.81 1.45 9.67
CA PHE A 37 -7.21 0.07 9.89
C PHE A 37 -8.38 0.00 10.89
N ASN A 38 -9.04 -1.15 10.99
CA ASN A 38 -10.18 -1.31 11.90
C ASN A 38 -9.83 -1.10 13.38
N ASP A 39 -8.54 -1.08 13.72
CA ASP A 39 -8.05 -0.75 15.07
C ASP A 39 -7.96 0.76 15.36
N GLY A 40 -8.15 1.62 14.34
CA GLY A 40 -8.07 3.07 14.44
C GLY A 40 -6.66 3.62 14.70
N LYS A 41 -5.61 2.79 14.61
CA LYS A 41 -4.22 3.18 14.94
C LYS A 41 -3.35 3.30 13.70
N ARG A 42 -3.43 2.32 12.81
CA ARG A 42 -2.54 2.20 11.65
C ARG A 42 -3.15 2.91 10.45
N ARG A 43 -2.42 3.86 9.88
CA ARG A 43 -2.88 4.62 8.70
C ARG A 43 -2.78 3.75 7.44
N ILE A 44 -3.78 3.86 6.58
CA ILE A 44 -3.78 3.18 5.29
C ILE A 44 -2.91 3.99 4.32
N ASP A 45 -1.82 3.37 3.85
CA ASP A 45 -0.93 3.96 2.84
C ASP A 45 -1.34 3.55 1.43
N PHE A 46 -1.69 2.28 1.24
CA PHE A 46 -2.16 1.73 -0.03
C PHE A 46 -3.36 0.80 0.15
N VAL A 47 -4.12 0.64 -0.94
CA VAL A 47 -5.22 -0.33 -1.01
C VAL A 47 -5.02 -1.22 -2.24
N LEU A 48 -4.96 -2.53 -2.02
CA LEU A 48 -4.98 -3.53 -3.08
C LEU A 48 -6.42 -4.05 -3.22
N VAL A 49 -6.85 -4.36 -4.44
CA VAL A 49 -8.19 -4.85 -4.71
C VAL A 49 -8.14 -6.07 -5.61
N TYR A 50 -8.89 -7.10 -5.25
CA TYR A 50 -9.07 -8.27 -6.10
C TYR A 50 -10.49 -8.82 -6.01
N GLU A 51 -10.85 -9.63 -7.00
CA GLU A 51 -12.12 -10.37 -7.03
C GLU A 51 -11.85 -11.85 -6.74
N ASP A 52 -12.62 -12.44 -5.82
CA ASP A 52 -12.66 -13.89 -5.68
C ASP A 52 -13.64 -14.43 -6.72
N LYS A 53 -13.09 -14.88 -7.86
CA LYS A 53 -13.89 -15.46 -8.93
C LYS A 53 -14.50 -16.78 -8.46
N ASN A 54 -15.82 -16.89 -8.56
CA ASN A 54 -16.51 -18.15 -8.27
C ASN A 54 -16.08 -19.24 -9.26
N GLU A 55 -16.05 -20.49 -8.79
CA GLU A 55 -15.57 -21.68 -9.52
C GLU A 55 -16.39 -22.04 -10.77
N GLU A 56 -17.41 -21.25 -11.12
CA GLU A 56 -18.44 -21.59 -12.09
C GLU A 56 -18.13 -21.12 -13.52
N SER A 57 -17.26 -20.11 -13.70
CA SER A 57 -17.01 -19.49 -15.02
C SER A 57 -15.60 -19.69 -15.59
N GLU A 58 -14.61 -20.05 -14.76
CA GLU A 58 -13.22 -20.23 -15.19
C GLU A 58 -12.71 -21.67 -14.97
N LYS A 59 -11.68 -22.07 -15.73
CA LYS A 59 -11.00 -23.35 -15.53
C LYS A 59 -10.45 -23.40 -14.10
N ARG A 60 -10.93 -24.32 -13.26
CA ARG A 60 -10.52 -24.50 -11.83
C ARG A 60 -9.01 -24.35 -11.57
N TYR A 61 -8.18 -24.79 -12.52
CA TYR A 61 -6.73 -24.64 -12.45
C TYR A 61 -6.25 -23.18 -12.45
N SER A 62 -6.82 -22.31 -13.30
CA SER A 62 -6.47 -20.88 -13.34
C SER A 62 -6.84 -20.16 -12.05
N ILE A 63 -8.00 -20.48 -11.46
CA ILE A 63 -8.46 -19.91 -10.18
C ILE A 63 -7.49 -20.28 -9.06
N LYS A 64 -7.10 -21.56 -8.96
CA LYS A 64 -6.11 -22.03 -7.98
C LYS A 64 -4.75 -21.35 -8.15
N LYS A 65 -4.26 -21.24 -9.39
CA LYS A 65 -2.99 -20.57 -9.70
C LYS A 65 -3.02 -19.07 -9.32
N CYS A 66 -4.12 -18.38 -9.61
CA CYS A 66 -4.32 -16.98 -9.20
C CYS A 66 -4.36 -16.82 -7.67
N LYS A 67 -5.12 -17.68 -6.97
CA LYS A 67 -5.19 -17.67 -5.50
C LYS A 67 -3.82 -17.87 -4.86
N ARG A 68 -3.05 -18.85 -5.35
CA ARG A 68 -1.71 -19.14 -4.84
C ARG A 68 -0.73 -17.98 -5.06
N ARG A 69 -0.73 -17.38 -6.25
CA ARG A 69 0.11 -16.19 -6.54
C ARG A 69 -0.23 -15.02 -5.63
N ARG A 70 -1.52 -14.83 -5.32
CA ARG A 70 -2.00 -13.79 -4.40
C ARG A 70 -1.48 -14.02 -2.99
N GLU A 71 -1.66 -15.23 -2.45
CA GLU A 71 -1.19 -15.59 -1.10
C GLU A 71 0.33 -15.43 -0.97
N TYR A 72 1.08 -15.83 -1.99
CA TYR A 72 2.54 -15.64 -2.02
C TYR A 72 2.93 -14.15 -2.03
N PHE A 73 2.23 -13.34 -2.81
CA PHE A 73 2.48 -11.90 -2.88
C PHE A 73 2.18 -11.21 -1.54
N GLU A 74 1.01 -11.47 -0.94
CA GLU A 74 0.63 -10.93 0.37
C GLU A 74 1.64 -11.33 1.45
N ALA A 75 2.04 -12.60 1.49
CA ALA A 75 3.05 -13.04 2.44
C ALA A 75 4.42 -12.42 2.21
N SER A 76 4.80 -12.19 0.95
CA SER A 76 6.04 -11.47 0.61
C SER A 76 6.01 -10.04 1.14
N LEU A 77 4.86 -9.35 1.05
CA LEU A 77 4.69 -8.01 1.63
C LEU A 77 4.87 -8.05 3.16
N THR A 78 4.20 -8.99 3.84
CA THR A 78 4.34 -9.13 5.30
C THR A 78 5.76 -9.49 5.72
N LYS A 79 6.45 -10.34 4.94
CA LYS A 79 7.86 -10.66 5.15
C LYS A 79 8.79 -9.46 5.00
N MET A 80 8.45 -8.50 4.12
CA MET A 80 9.17 -7.23 4.00
C MET A 80 8.86 -6.24 5.14
N GLY A 81 8.01 -6.60 6.10
CA GLY A 81 7.65 -5.77 7.25
C GLY A 81 6.42 -4.89 7.03
N LEU A 82 5.65 -5.12 5.96
CA LEU A 82 4.39 -4.41 5.74
C LEU A 82 3.25 -5.06 6.54
N GLU A 83 2.31 -4.24 6.98
CA GLU A 83 1.16 -4.72 7.72
C GLU A 83 -0.08 -4.69 6.83
N LEU A 84 -0.84 -5.80 6.82
CA LEU A 84 -1.99 -5.99 5.92
C LEU A 84 -3.26 -6.25 6.72
N GLU A 85 -4.38 -5.71 6.23
CA GLU A 85 -5.73 -6.01 6.73
C GLU A 85 -6.67 -6.24 5.54
N GLY A 86 -7.20 -7.44 5.40
CA GLY A 86 -8.12 -7.81 4.33
C GLY A 86 -9.57 -7.59 4.75
N THR A 87 -10.34 -6.82 3.98
CA THR A 87 -11.77 -6.56 4.23
C THR A 87 -12.58 -6.97 2.99
N ARG A 88 -13.64 -7.76 3.20
CA ARG A 88 -14.57 -8.10 2.12
C ARG A 88 -15.51 -6.93 1.84
N SER A 89 -15.73 -6.62 0.56
CA SER A 89 -16.74 -5.65 0.13
C SER A 89 -18.12 -6.08 0.61
N VAL A 90 -18.92 -5.10 1.06
CA VAL A 90 -20.32 -5.31 1.46
C VAL A 90 -21.21 -5.60 0.24
N LEU A 91 -20.86 -5.08 -0.94
CA LEU A 91 -21.75 -5.07 -2.11
C LEU A 91 -21.27 -5.96 -3.28
N ASP A 92 -19.97 -5.97 -3.55
CA ASP A 92 -19.47 -6.29 -4.89
C ASP A 92 -18.69 -7.60 -5.01
N GLY A 93 -18.61 -8.40 -3.93
CA GLY A 93 -17.80 -9.62 -3.89
C GLY A 93 -16.28 -9.38 -4.02
N LYS A 94 -15.86 -8.12 -4.18
CA LYS A 94 -14.46 -7.67 -4.16
C LYS A 94 -13.88 -7.79 -2.76
N ILE A 95 -12.57 -7.96 -2.68
CA ILE A 95 -11.81 -7.95 -1.45
C ILE A 95 -10.81 -6.80 -1.54
N PHE A 96 -10.79 -5.98 -0.50
CA PHE A 96 -9.88 -4.86 -0.33
C PHE A 96 -8.84 -5.25 0.69
N VAL A 97 -7.56 -5.08 0.37
CA VAL A 97 -6.46 -5.27 1.32
C VAL A 97 -5.87 -3.90 1.61
N LYS A 98 -6.07 -3.44 2.83
CA LYS A 98 -5.45 -2.23 3.36
C LYS A 98 -3.99 -2.55 3.68
N VAL A 99 -3.08 -1.67 3.27
CA VAL A 99 -1.64 -1.81 3.50
C VAL A 99 -1.17 -0.64 4.35
N HIS A 100 -0.49 -0.95 5.44
CA HIS A 100 0.20 0.00 6.31
C HIS A 100 1.71 -0.23 6.25
N MET A 101 2.46 0.85 6.14
CA MET A 101 3.91 0.88 6.21
C MET A 101 4.37 1.36 7.59
N PRO A 102 4.94 0.48 8.43
CA PRO A 102 5.53 0.90 9.69
C PRO A 102 6.63 1.94 9.47
N TRP A 103 6.84 2.80 10.47
CA TRP A 103 7.81 3.90 10.40
C TRP A 103 9.22 3.43 10.01
N ASP A 104 9.70 2.32 10.57
CA ASP A 104 11.03 1.78 10.26
C ASP A 104 11.16 1.38 8.78
N VAL A 105 10.09 0.85 8.20
CA VAL A 105 10.03 0.52 6.76
C VAL A 105 10.10 1.80 5.93
N LEU A 106 9.28 2.81 6.28
CA LEU A 106 9.31 4.11 5.60
C LEU A 106 10.70 4.76 5.66
N CYS A 107 11.35 4.75 6.83
CA CYS A 107 12.70 5.30 7.00
C CYS A 107 13.73 4.58 6.13
N ASN A 108 13.76 3.25 6.16
CA ASN A 108 14.71 2.46 5.37
C ASN A 108 14.57 2.75 3.87
N TYR A 109 13.33 2.77 3.37
CA TYR A 109 13.08 3.06 1.96
C TYR A 109 13.34 4.54 1.61
N ALA A 110 13.05 5.48 2.50
CA ALA A 110 13.38 6.89 2.30
C ALA A 110 14.89 7.12 2.21
N GLU A 111 15.69 6.39 3.00
CA GLU A 111 17.15 6.42 2.94
C GLU A 111 17.66 5.90 1.59
N VAL A 112 17.17 4.73 1.15
CA VAL A 112 17.52 4.11 -0.14
C VAL A 112 17.12 4.99 -1.33
N LEU A 113 15.96 5.65 -1.25
CA LEU A 113 15.45 6.52 -2.30
C LEU A 113 16.03 7.95 -2.24
N HIS A 114 16.85 8.25 -1.23
CA HIS A 114 17.41 9.58 -0.98
C HIS A 114 16.35 10.70 -0.95
N ILE A 115 15.23 10.43 -0.26
CA ILE A 115 14.17 11.43 -0.07
C ILE A 115 14.74 12.59 0.75
N LYS A 116 14.61 13.82 0.22
CA LYS A 116 15.05 15.03 0.92
C LYS A 116 13.92 15.56 1.81
N LEU A 117 14.20 15.66 3.10
CA LEU A 117 13.33 16.29 4.08
C LEU A 117 14.01 17.52 4.69
N PRO A 118 13.24 18.54 5.09
CA PRO A 118 13.80 19.67 5.84
C PRO A 118 14.36 19.18 7.17
N ILE A 119 15.62 19.53 7.46
CA ILE A 119 16.31 19.18 8.72
C ILE A 119 15.90 20.15 9.83
N GLN A 120 15.60 21.40 9.46
CA GLN A 120 15.20 22.46 10.37
C GLN A 120 14.13 23.32 9.69
N PRO A 121 13.18 23.89 10.47
CA PRO A 121 12.35 24.99 9.99
C PRO A 121 13.20 26.11 9.39
N ASN A 122 12.63 26.85 8.44
CA ASN A 122 13.35 27.95 7.83
C ASN A 122 13.48 29.12 8.82
N ASP A 123 14.59 29.16 9.55
CA ASP A 123 14.90 30.19 10.55
C ASP A 123 15.48 31.48 9.94
N LEU A 124 15.55 31.56 8.61
CA LEU A 124 15.96 32.78 7.92
C LEU A 124 14.84 33.83 8.06
N SER A 125 15.20 35.01 8.55
CA SER A 125 14.31 36.18 8.45
C SER A 125 13.91 36.33 6.99
N SER A 126 12.61 36.35 6.70
CA SER A 126 12.08 36.61 5.35
C SER A 126 12.59 37.98 4.87
N SER A 127 13.77 37.98 4.24
CA SER A 127 14.28 39.15 3.58
C SER A 127 13.35 39.41 2.40
N SER A 128 12.76 40.60 2.35
CA SER A 128 11.97 41.04 1.20
C SER A 128 12.92 41.19 0.00
N SER A 129 13.23 40.08 -0.64
CA SER A 129 14.06 40.05 -1.84
C SER A 129 13.20 40.50 -3.01
N THR A 130 13.74 41.31 -3.91
CA THR A 130 13.06 41.69 -5.17
C THR A 130 12.69 40.47 -6.02
N PHE A 131 13.29 39.32 -5.75
CA PHE A 131 12.96 38.02 -6.33
C PHE A 131 11.66 37.39 -5.78
N ASN A 132 11.05 37.95 -4.72
CA ASN A 132 9.81 37.44 -4.14
C ASN A 132 8.57 37.66 -5.04
N CYS A 133 8.65 38.51 -6.07
CA CYS A 133 7.53 38.79 -6.96
C CYS A 133 7.19 37.61 -7.89
N PHE A 134 8.18 36.81 -8.31
CA PHE A 134 7.94 35.64 -9.15
C PHE A 134 7.81 34.34 -8.34
N THR A 135 8.45 34.25 -7.17
CA THR A 135 8.31 33.06 -6.30
C THR A 135 6.93 33.00 -5.64
N LYS A 136 6.22 34.13 -5.51
CA LYS A 136 4.84 34.18 -4.99
C LYS A 136 3.87 33.24 -5.70
N TYR A 137 4.07 32.99 -7.01
CA TYR A 137 3.23 32.05 -7.76
C TYR A 137 3.50 30.57 -7.46
N PHE A 138 4.67 30.27 -6.87
CA PHE A 138 5.10 28.91 -6.53
C PHE A 138 4.86 28.56 -5.06
N TYR A 139 4.49 29.53 -4.21
CA TYR A 139 4.13 29.26 -2.83
C TYR A 139 2.63 28.99 -2.70
N PRO A 140 2.23 27.93 -1.98
CA PRO A 140 0.83 27.64 -1.73
C PRO A 140 0.14 28.81 -1.04
N SER A 141 -1.11 29.08 -1.40
CA SER A 141 -1.90 30.07 -0.68
C SER A 141 -2.11 29.61 0.77
N GLN A 142 -1.70 30.44 1.73
CA GLN A 142 -1.88 30.17 3.15
C GLN A 142 -3.36 30.12 3.56
N ASP A 143 -4.24 30.68 2.73
CA ASP A 143 -5.70 30.61 2.93
C ASP A 143 -6.29 29.23 2.57
N LEU A 144 -5.57 28.45 1.74
CA LEU A 144 -5.99 27.13 1.29
C LEU A 144 -5.31 26.00 2.08
N ILE A 145 -4.10 26.25 2.59
CA ILE A 145 -3.30 25.30 3.34
C ILE A 145 -2.77 26.02 4.59
N PRO A 146 -3.53 26.04 5.69
CA PRO A 146 -3.05 26.60 6.94
C PRO A 146 -1.85 25.80 7.46
N ALA A 147 -0.89 26.48 8.08
CA ALA A 147 0.23 25.81 8.72
C ALA A 147 -0.31 24.94 9.87
N GLU A 148 0.08 23.66 9.90
CA GLU A 148 -0.22 22.77 11.02
C GLU A 148 0.53 23.30 12.26
N ILE A 149 -0.22 23.48 13.37
CA ILE A 149 0.26 23.95 14.68
C ILE A 149 0.84 22.78 15.46
#